data_AF-A0AAW1WJ03-F1
#
_entry.id   AF-A0AAW1WJ03-F1
#
_cell.length_a   1.000
_cell.length_b   1.000
_cell.length_c   1.000
_cell.angle_alpha   90.00
_cell.angle_beta   90.00
_cell.angle_gamma   90.00
#
_symmetry.space_group_name_H-M   'P 1'
#
loop_
_entity.id
_entity.type
_entity.pdbx_description
1 polymer ?
#
loop_
_entity_poly.entity_id
_entity_poly.type
_entity_poly.pdbx_seq_one_letter_code
_entity_poly.pdbx_strand_id
1 'polypeptide(L)'
;MRWRNTEFSFNHIIVDSLHPGIREYPPQGQIAQNLEHFLCTQPGVDCSNFMAAVTGPNCCLSPSSLDLFYKHTPQSTATKNGVHLSQMIRRGTIAMFDYDFPLINMQHYNQLTPPVYNMASMPKNVPLFLSYGGRDALSDVNDVKALLTDLKDHDKDKLVEQYVEEYAHMDFIMGGNAKQKVYDPLLAFFGQH
;
A
#
# COMPACT_ATOMS: atom_id res chain seq x y z
N MET A 1 2.51 7.70 6.79
CA MET A 1 1.25 7.27 6.17
C MET A 1 0.10 8.12 6.68
N ARG A 2 -0.03 9.36 6.23
CA ARG A 2 -1.03 10.32 6.72
C ARG A 2 -2.02 10.61 5.60
N TRP A 3 -2.93 9.66 5.43
CA TRP A 3 -4.11 9.73 4.59
C TRP A 3 -5.02 10.89 5.01
N ARG A 4 -4.87 12.07 4.40
CA ARG A 4 -5.71 13.25 4.71
C ARG A 4 -6.89 13.45 3.78
N ASN A 5 -6.98 12.70 2.67
CA ASN A 5 -7.97 12.95 1.61
C ASN A 5 -8.94 11.78 1.34
N THR A 6 -8.83 10.66 2.06
CA THR A 6 -9.78 9.54 2.04
C THR A 6 -10.29 9.26 3.45
N GLU A 7 -10.83 10.30 4.08
CA GLU A 7 -11.76 10.09 5.19
C GLU A 7 -12.90 9.19 4.69
N PHE A 8 -12.89 7.91 5.11
CA PHE A 8 -13.98 7.26 5.87
C PHE A 8 -14.16 5.76 5.62
N SER A 9 -13.57 5.15 4.60
CA SER A 9 -13.95 3.76 4.25
C SER A 9 -12.98 2.70 4.82
N PHE A 10 -11.74 2.59 4.31
CA PHE A 10 -10.84 1.46 4.64
C PHE A 10 -10.49 1.28 6.14
N ASN A 11 -10.53 2.36 6.93
CA ASN A 11 -10.11 2.35 8.34
C ASN A 11 -11.04 1.56 9.27
N HIS A 12 -12.35 1.62 9.04
CA HIS A 12 -13.34 0.83 9.79
C HIS A 12 -13.44 -0.60 9.25
N ILE A 13 -13.30 -0.74 7.94
CA ILE A 13 -13.47 -2.00 7.21
C ILE A 13 -12.52 -3.09 7.70
N ILE A 14 -11.23 -2.82 7.85
CA ILE A 14 -10.27 -3.87 8.24
C ILE A 14 -10.49 -4.31 9.70
N VAL A 15 -10.77 -3.38 10.61
CA VAL A 15 -10.90 -3.72 12.04
C VAL A 15 -12.25 -4.37 12.34
N ASP A 16 -13.33 -3.86 11.74
CA ASP A 16 -14.70 -4.34 12.03
C ASP A 16 -15.04 -5.64 11.26
N SER A 17 -14.38 -5.90 10.12
CA SER A 17 -14.64 -7.10 9.31
C SER A 17 -13.74 -8.31 9.68
N LEU A 18 -12.62 -8.07 10.36
CA LEU A 18 -11.67 -9.14 10.72
C LEU A 18 -12.02 -9.70 12.10
N HIS A 19 -13.07 -10.53 12.12
CA HIS A 19 -13.44 -11.32 13.30
C HIS A 19 -12.24 -12.12 13.85
N PRO A 20 -12.11 -12.28 15.19
CA PRO A 20 -11.13 -13.17 15.80
C PRO A 20 -11.45 -14.63 15.43
N GLY A 21 -10.85 -15.09 14.33
CA GLY A 21 -11.10 -16.44 13.80
C GLY A 21 -10.78 -16.58 12.30
N ILE A 22 -10.87 -15.49 11.54
CA ILE A 22 -10.46 -15.48 10.13
C ILE A 22 -8.93 -15.45 10.09
N ARG A 23 -8.30 -16.48 9.52
CA ARG A 23 -6.84 -16.56 9.39
C ARG A 23 -6.31 -16.03 8.06
N GLU A 24 -7.16 -16.02 7.04
CA GLU A 24 -6.83 -15.72 5.64
C GLU A 24 -7.68 -14.54 5.13
N TYR A 25 -7.04 -13.61 4.42
CA TYR A 25 -7.64 -12.42 3.82
C TYR A 25 -7.27 -12.27 2.34
N PRO A 26 -8.18 -11.89 1.44
CA PRO A 26 -9.59 -11.68 1.71
C PRO A 26 -10.29 -12.99 2.06
N PRO A 27 -11.30 -12.95 2.93
CA PRO A 27 -12.05 -14.14 3.28
C PRO A 27 -12.75 -14.68 2.04
N GLN A 28 -13.01 -15.99 1.99
CA GLN A 28 -13.66 -16.64 0.84
C GLN A 28 -15.16 -16.86 1.08
N GLY A 29 -15.91 -17.13 0.00
CA GLY A 29 -17.33 -17.47 0.07
C GLY A 29 -18.20 -16.32 0.58
N GLN A 30 -19.16 -16.62 1.46
CA GLN A 30 -20.15 -15.64 1.92
C GLN A 30 -19.52 -14.45 2.66
N ILE A 31 -18.40 -14.67 3.35
CA ILE A 31 -17.71 -13.61 4.09
C ILE A 31 -17.10 -12.60 3.10
N ALA A 32 -16.60 -13.06 1.95
CA ALA A 32 -16.10 -12.20 0.88
C ALA A 32 -17.21 -11.27 0.35
N GLN A 33 -18.36 -11.86 0.03
CA GLN A 33 -19.51 -11.12 -0.50
C GLN A 33 -20.05 -10.09 0.49
N ASN A 34 -20.09 -10.44 1.78
CA ASN A 34 -20.53 -9.52 2.83
C ASN A 34 -19.54 -8.36 3.00
N LEU A 35 -18.23 -8.62 2.91
CA LEU A 35 -17.20 -7.60 2.94
C LEU A 35 -17.29 -6.67 1.73
N GLU A 36 -17.42 -7.22 0.52
CA GLU A 36 -17.62 -6.45 -0.71
C GLU A 36 -18.87 -5.55 -0.61
N HIS A 37 -20.01 -6.12 -0.18
CA HIS A 37 -21.22 -5.35 0.02
C HIS A 37 -21.03 -4.22 1.06
N PHE A 38 -20.36 -4.52 2.18
CA PHE A 38 -20.05 -3.51 3.19
C PHE A 38 -19.16 -2.39 2.64
N LEU A 39 -18.11 -2.73 1.87
CA LEU A 39 -17.23 -1.76 1.20
C LEU A 39 -18.02 -0.83 0.28
N CYS A 40 -18.91 -1.42 -0.53
CA CYS A 40 -19.72 -0.71 -1.52
C CYS A 40 -20.82 0.18 -0.94
N THR A 41 -21.14 0.01 0.34
CA THR A 41 -22.13 0.85 1.03
C THR A 41 -21.50 2.05 1.74
N GLN A 42 -20.18 2.13 1.76
CA GLN A 42 -19.47 3.25 2.38
C GLN A 42 -19.47 4.51 1.49
N PRO A 43 -19.67 5.70 2.06
CA PRO A 43 -19.58 6.96 1.33
C PRO A 43 -18.23 7.12 0.61
N GLY A 44 -18.27 7.55 -0.67
CA GLY A 44 -17.07 7.82 -1.46
C GLY A 44 -16.44 6.59 -2.14
N VAL A 45 -16.98 5.38 -1.94
CA VAL A 45 -16.54 4.18 -2.66
C VAL A 45 -17.41 3.98 -3.91
N ASP A 46 -16.81 4.13 -5.09
CA ASP A 46 -17.46 3.77 -6.34
C ASP A 46 -17.23 2.28 -6.67
N CYS A 47 -18.21 1.45 -6.34
CA CYS A 47 -18.16 0.03 -6.67
C CYS A 47 -18.47 -0.31 -8.12
N SER A 48 -18.86 0.65 -8.96
CA SER A 48 -18.89 0.42 -10.42
C SER A 48 -17.47 0.22 -10.97
N ASN A 49 -16.46 0.76 -10.29
CA ASN A 49 -15.05 0.56 -10.58
C ASN A 49 -14.23 0.39 -9.29
N PHE A 50 -14.44 -0.76 -8.63
CA PHE A 50 -13.76 -1.10 -7.37
C PHE A 50 -12.23 -0.95 -7.45
N MET A 51 -11.62 -1.31 -8.58
CA MET A 51 -10.17 -1.15 -8.76
C MET A 51 -9.75 0.32 -8.65
N ALA A 52 -10.43 1.23 -9.35
CA ALA A 52 -10.10 2.64 -9.27
C ALA A 52 -10.37 3.24 -7.88
N ALA A 53 -11.40 2.76 -7.18
CA ALA A 53 -11.70 3.20 -5.81
C ALA A 53 -10.58 2.87 -4.80
N VAL A 54 -9.87 1.75 -5.00
CA VAL A 54 -8.76 1.33 -4.12
C VAL A 54 -7.42 1.90 -4.57
N THR A 55 -7.16 1.88 -5.88
CA THR A 55 -5.81 2.11 -6.43
C THR A 55 -5.61 3.53 -6.94
N GLY A 56 -6.71 4.28 -7.11
CA GLY A 56 -6.76 5.57 -7.79
C GLY A 56 -7.22 5.43 -9.26
N PRO A 57 -7.54 6.55 -9.93
CA PRO A 57 -8.02 6.54 -11.31
C PRO A 57 -6.89 6.21 -12.29
N ASN A 58 -6.72 4.91 -12.58
CA ASN A 58 -5.70 4.40 -13.49
C ASN A 58 -5.88 4.92 -14.93
N CYS A 59 -4.80 5.40 -15.54
CA CYS A 59 -4.84 5.96 -16.89
C CYS A 59 -4.75 4.91 -17.99
N CYS A 60 -4.05 3.82 -17.70
CA CYS A 60 -3.31 3.10 -18.73
C CYS A 60 -3.55 1.59 -18.69
N LEU A 61 -4.59 1.15 -17.96
CA LEU A 61 -5.03 -0.24 -17.91
C LEU A 61 -5.88 -0.59 -19.13
N SER A 62 -5.58 -1.71 -19.76
CA SER A 62 -6.43 -2.27 -20.83
C SER A 62 -7.48 -3.22 -20.24
N PRO A 63 -8.65 -3.40 -20.90
CA PRO A 63 -9.65 -4.37 -20.47
C PRO A 63 -9.08 -5.79 -20.31
N SER A 64 -8.18 -6.20 -21.22
CA SER A 64 -7.53 -7.52 -21.13
C SER A 64 -6.58 -7.63 -19.94
N SER A 65 -5.87 -6.54 -19.55
CA SER A 65 -5.08 -6.51 -18.32
C SER A 65 -5.96 -6.68 -17.08
N LEU A 66 -7.13 -6.01 -17.06
CA LEU A 66 -8.09 -6.11 -15.97
C LEU A 66 -8.69 -7.51 -15.87
N ASP A 67 -9.10 -8.11 -16.98
CA ASP A 67 -9.64 -9.47 -17.00
C ASP A 67 -8.62 -10.49 -16.48
N LEU A 68 -7.35 -10.34 -16.89
CA LEU A 68 -6.27 -11.20 -16.41
C LEU A 68 -6.04 -11.02 -14.90
N PHE A 69 -6.08 -9.78 -14.41
CA PHE A 69 -5.98 -9.49 -12.98
C PHE A 69 -7.12 -10.16 -12.21
N TYR A 70 -8.38 -9.94 -12.57
CA TYR A 70 -9.52 -10.53 -11.85
C TYR A 70 -9.54 -12.07 -11.91
N LYS A 71 -8.91 -12.68 -12.92
CA LYS A 71 -8.74 -14.14 -13.00
C LYS A 71 -7.75 -14.69 -11.97
N HIS A 72 -6.76 -13.90 -11.54
CA HIS A 72 -5.65 -14.35 -10.70
C HIS A 72 -5.56 -13.66 -9.33
N THR A 73 -6.47 -12.71 -9.06
CA THR A 73 -6.52 -11.95 -7.81
C THR A 73 -7.96 -11.88 -7.31
N PRO A 74 -8.17 -11.74 -5.99
CA PRO A 74 -7.16 -11.53 -4.95
C PRO A 74 -6.35 -12.80 -4.62
N GLN A 75 -5.05 -12.63 -4.36
CA GLN A 75 -4.24 -13.65 -3.71
C GLN A 75 -4.29 -13.43 -2.20
N SER A 76 -4.41 -14.52 -1.45
CA SER A 76 -4.61 -14.46 -0.02
C SER A 76 -3.34 -14.09 0.76
N THR A 77 -3.54 -13.38 1.87
CA THR A 77 -2.56 -13.04 2.89
C THR A 77 -3.11 -13.37 4.28
N ALA A 78 -2.29 -13.24 5.33
CA ALA A 78 -2.78 -13.43 6.69
C ALA A 78 -3.68 -12.25 7.11
N THR A 79 -4.77 -12.53 7.82
CA THR A 79 -5.61 -11.50 8.46
C THR A 79 -4.80 -10.50 9.27
N LYS A 80 -3.77 -11.00 9.97
CA LYS A 80 -2.84 -10.17 10.76
C LYS A 80 -2.18 -9.07 9.92
N ASN A 81 -1.90 -9.33 8.65
CA ASN A 81 -1.29 -8.36 7.74
C ASN A 81 -2.26 -7.22 7.39
N GLY A 82 -3.55 -7.55 7.19
CA GLY A 82 -4.60 -6.54 7.04
C GLY A 82 -4.71 -5.66 8.29
N VAL A 83 -4.84 -6.27 9.47
CA VAL A 83 -4.89 -5.55 10.75
C VAL A 83 -3.67 -4.65 10.94
N HIS A 84 -2.47 -5.14 10.61
CA HIS A 84 -1.24 -4.35 10.71
C HIS A 84 -1.28 -3.10 9.83
N LEU A 85 -1.72 -3.24 8.58
CA LEU A 85 -1.87 -2.12 7.66
C LEU A 85 -2.84 -1.07 8.22
N SER A 86 -3.98 -1.48 8.76
CA SER A 86 -4.92 -0.57 9.43
C SER A 86 -4.31 0.13 10.64
N GLN A 87 -3.53 -0.58 11.47
CA GLN A 87 -2.83 0.04 12.61
C GLN A 87 -1.88 1.16 12.14
N MET A 88 -1.12 0.94 11.06
CA MET A 88 -0.20 1.94 10.51
C MET A 88 -0.96 3.14 9.93
N ILE A 89 -2.06 2.91 9.21
CA ILE A 89 -2.92 3.96 8.65
C ILE A 89 -3.51 4.83 9.78
N ARG A 90 -4.09 4.20 10.81
CA ARG A 90 -4.73 4.92 11.94
C ARG A 90 -3.74 5.75 12.76
N ARG A 91 -2.53 5.22 12.96
CA ARG A 91 -1.47 5.90 13.76
C ARG A 91 -0.65 6.89 12.95
N GLY A 92 -0.71 6.78 11.63
CA GLY A 92 0.14 7.53 10.72
C GLY A 92 1.63 7.23 10.82
N THR A 93 2.00 6.14 11.48
CA THR A 93 3.39 5.77 11.81
C THR A 93 3.68 4.36 11.31
N ILE A 94 4.86 4.16 10.71
CA ILE A 94 5.32 2.82 10.30
C ILE A 94 5.95 2.17 11.52
N ALA A 95 5.25 1.21 12.11
CA ALA A 95 5.66 0.53 13.34
C ALA A 95 5.46 -0.98 13.22
N MET A 96 6.05 -1.74 14.13
CA MET A 96 5.75 -3.16 14.28
C MET A 96 4.28 -3.39 14.63
N PHE A 97 3.80 -4.62 14.45
CA PHE A 97 2.42 -5.00 14.76
C PHE A 97 2.11 -4.72 16.23
N ASP A 98 0.99 -4.05 16.51
CA ASP A 98 0.51 -3.91 17.88
C ASP A 98 -0.38 -5.09 18.24
N TYR A 99 -0.07 -5.79 19.33
CA TYR A 99 -0.93 -6.85 19.83
C TYR A 99 -2.09 -6.35 20.70
N ASP A 100 -2.30 -5.03 20.75
CA ASP A 100 -3.28 -4.26 21.53
C ASP A 100 -3.10 -4.36 23.06
N PHE A 101 -2.54 -5.47 23.54
CA PHE A 101 -2.21 -5.71 24.94
C PHE A 101 -0.73 -5.44 25.22
N PRO A 102 -0.40 -4.47 26.10
CA PRO A 102 0.99 -4.10 26.40
C PRO A 102 1.88 -5.25 26.88
N LEU A 103 1.31 -6.22 27.61
CA LEU A 103 2.05 -7.39 28.07
C LEU A 103 2.40 -8.37 26.94
N ILE A 104 1.58 -8.44 25.90
CA ILE A 104 1.88 -9.24 24.71
C ILE A 104 2.97 -8.53 23.89
N ASN A 105 2.87 -7.20 23.72
CA ASN A 105 3.95 -6.41 23.12
C ASN A 105 5.27 -6.59 23.88
N MET A 106 5.24 -6.63 25.22
CA MET A 106 6.43 -6.90 26.04
C MET A 106 7.05 -8.26 25.72
N GLN A 107 6.24 -9.31 25.54
CA GLN A 107 6.74 -10.63 25.17
C GLN A 107 7.40 -10.66 23.77
N HIS A 108 6.91 -9.83 22.82
CA HIS A 108 7.44 -9.78 21.46
C HIS A 108 8.63 -8.84 21.29
N TYR A 109 8.63 -7.71 22.01
CA TYR A 109 9.51 -6.57 21.73
C TYR A 109 10.35 -6.15 22.92
N ASN A 110 10.17 -6.74 24.10
CA ASN A 110 10.74 -6.28 25.37
C ASN A 110 10.38 -4.83 25.71
N GLN A 111 9.24 -4.34 25.19
CA GLN A 111 8.68 -3.03 25.48
C GLN A 111 7.15 -3.07 25.36
N LEU A 112 6.46 -2.16 26.07
CA LEU A 112 4.99 -2.14 26.17
C LEU A 112 4.27 -1.68 24.89
N THR A 113 4.97 -0.97 24.00
CA THR A 113 4.44 -0.44 22.73
C THR A 113 5.22 -1.02 21.56
N PRO A 114 4.64 -1.16 20.36
CA PRO A 114 5.39 -1.64 19.20
C PRO A 114 6.50 -0.66 18.81
N PRO A 115 7.73 -1.14 18.53
CA PRO A 115 8.81 -0.31 18.01
C PRO A 115 8.44 0.38 16.69
N VAL A 116 8.87 1.63 16.52
CA VAL A 116 8.72 2.40 15.28
C VAL A 116 9.90 2.09 14.35
N TYR A 117 9.63 1.89 13.06
CA TYR A 117 10.69 1.76 12.07
C TYR A 117 11.22 3.14 11.69
N ASN A 118 12.52 3.36 11.95
CA ASN A 118 13.19 4.61 11.58
C ASN A 118 13.67 4.54 10.12
N MET A 119 12.95 5.17 9.20
CA MET A 119 13.31 5.18 7.77
C MET A 119 14.70 5.84 7.54
N ALA A 120 15.08 6.82 8.37
CA ALA A 120 16.40 7.46 8.29
C ALA A 120 17.57 6.53 8.66
N SER A 121 17.29 5.35 9.24
CA SER A 121 18.32 4.34 9.51
C SER A 121 18.62 3.40 8.33
N MET A 122 17.93 3.55 7.20
CA MET A 122 18.25 2.78 6.00
C MET A 122 19.70 3.06 5.56
N PRO A 123 20.48 2.02 5.17
CA PRO A 123 21.86 2.23 4.75
C PRO A 123 21.94 3.13 3.52
N LYS A 124 22.69 4.23 3.64
CA LYS A 124 22.75 5.32 2.65
C LYS A 124 23.31 4.91 1.29
N ASN A 125 24.08 3.83 1.26
CA ASN A 125 24.79 3.34 0.09
C ASN A 125 23.99 2.29 -0.71
N VAL A 126 22.81 1.88 -0.23
CA VAL A 126 21.93 0.96 -0.95
C VAL A 126 21.30 1.72 -2.12
N PRO A 127 21.47 1.28 -3.38
CA PRO A 127 20.77 1.89 -4.49
C PRO A 127 19.24 1.74 -4.34
N LEU A 128 18.52 2.86 -4.44
CA LEU A 128 17.06 2.93 -4.38
C LEU A 128 16.52 3.62 -5.64
N PHE A 129 15.60 2.94 -6.32
CA PHE A 129 14.79 3.51 -7.38
C PHE A 129 13.36 3.65 -6.86
N LEU A 130 12.93 4.89 -6.61
CA LEU A 130 11.62 5.21 -6.04
C LEU A 130 10.73 5.79 -7.13
N SER A 131 9.83 4.96 -7.67
CA SER A 131 8.84 5.36 -8.67
C SER A 131 7.46 5.52 -8.04
N TYR A 132 6.78 6.64 -8.28
CA TYR A 132 5.48 6.94 -7.67
C TYR A 132 4.57 7.79 -8.56
N GLY A 133 3.26 7.64 -8.37
CA GLY A 133 2.23 8.16 -9.27
C GLY A 133 1.50 9.36 -8.70
N GLY A 134 1.09 10.29 -9.56
CA GLY A 134 0.32 11.48 -9.13
C GLY A 134 -1.13 11.17 -8.76
N ARG A 135 -1.67 10.05 -9.26
CA ARG A 135 -3.04 9.59 -9.01
C ARG A 135 -3.08 8.33 -8.13
N ASP A 136 -1.94 7.92 -7.58
CA ASP A 136 -1.86 6.75 -6.72
C ASP A 136 -2.59 7.03 -5.40
N ALA A 137 -3.65 6.26 -5.15
CA ALA A 137 -4.37 6.36 -3.90
C ALA A 137 -3.57 5.71 -2.77
N LEU A 138 -2.97 4.53 -2.96
CA LEU A 138 -2.30 3.72 -1.93
C LEU A 138 -0.95 4.28 -1.47
N SER A 139 -0.19 4.85 -2.41
CA SER A 139 1.11 5.48 -2.17
C SER A 139 1.04 6.95 -2.57
N ASP A 140 0.18 7.71 -1.87
CA ASP A 140 -0.07 9.10 -2.24
C ASP A 140 1.19 9.97 -2.16
N VAL A 141 1.21 11.03 -2.98
CA VAL A 141 2.37 11.92 -3.14
C VAL A 141 2.86 12.51 -1.81
N ASN A 142 1.99 12.74 -0.83
CA ASN A 142 2.41 13.30 0.46
C ASN A 142 3.15 12.27 1.30
N ASP A 143 2.71 11.01 1.29
CA ASP A 143 3.38 9.93 2.00
C ASP A 143 4.74 9.61 1.37
N VAL A 144 4.85 9.65 0.05
CA VAL A 144 6.14 9.51 -0.63
C VAL A 144 7.07 10.68 -0.31
N LYS A 145 6.58 11.92 -0.27
CA LYS A 145 7.37 13.08 0.16
C LYS A 145 7.84 12.99 1.61
N ALA A 146 7.01 12.42 2.49
CA ALA A 146 7.42 12.16 3.87
C ALA A 146 8.57 11.15 3.92
N LEU A 147 8.48 10.05 3.16
CA LEU A 147 9.56 9.08 3.04
C LEU A 147 10.84 9.73 2.48
N LEU A 148 10.74 10.51 1.40
CA LEU A 148 11.89 11.23 0.83
C LEU A 148 12.52 12.22 1.82
N THR A 149 11.72 12.83 2.69
CA THR A 149 12.23 13.69 3.77
C THR A 149 13.05 12.90 4.78
N ASP A 150 12.61 11.69 5.15
CA ASP A 150 13.37 10.79 6.01
C ASP A 150 14.67 10.29 5.34
N LEU A 151 14.68 10.21 4.00
CA LEU A 151 15.81 9.78 3.17
C LEU A 151 16.69 10.93 2.64
N LYS A 152 16.50 12.15 3.13
CA LYS A 152 17.28 13.33 2.69
C LYS A 152 18.80 13.17 2.81
N ASP A 153 19.26 12.31 3.71
CA ASP A 153 20.68 12.06 3.99
C ASP A 153 21.22 10.80 3.27
N HIS A 154 20.43 10.18 2.38
CA HIS A 154 20.84 9.08 1.50
C HIS A 154 21.82 9.56 0.43
N ASP A 155 22.64 8.67 -0.11
CA ASP A 155 23.61 9.06 -1.13
C ASP A 155 22.87 9.51 -2.40
N LYS A 156 23.11 10.75 -2.84
CA LYS A 156 22.37 11.38 -3.96
C LYS A 156 22.47 10.59 -5.26
N ASP A 157 23.63 9.99 -5.52
CA ASP A 157 23.87 9.17 -6.71
C ASP A 157 23.28 7.76 -6.60
N LYS A 158 22.66 7.43 -5.45
CA LYS A 158 22.06 6.12 -5.15
C LYS A 158 20.56 6.22 -4.93
N LEU A 159 19.95 7.40 -4.94
CA LEU A 159 18.51 7.59 -4.85
C LEU A 159 18.00 8.22 -6.15
N VAL A 160 17.31 7.42 -6.96
CA VAL A 160 16.66 7.89 -8.18
C VAL A 160 15.17 7.98 -7.93
N GLU A 161 14.63 9.18 -8.09
CA GLU A 161 13.20 9.45 -8.00
C GLU A 161 12.57 9.49 -9.38
N GLN A 162 11.45 8.79 -9.56
CA GLN A 162 10.65 8.84 -10.77
C GLN A 162 9.21 9.17 -10.43
N TYR A 163 8.74 10.33 -10.89
CA TYR A 163 7.35 10.74 -10.75
C TYR A 163 6.61 10.58 -12.08
N VAL A 164 5.46 9.90 -12.05
CA VAL A 164 4.57 9.74 -13.21
C VAL A 164 3.19 10.29 -12.85
N GLU A 165 2.92 11.53 -13.24
CA GLU A 165 1.73 12.28 -12.82
C GLU A 165 0.42 11.55 -13.10
N GLU A 166 0.32 10.89 -14.25
CA GLU A 166 -0.89 10.20 -14.69
C GLU A 166 -1.11 8.81 -14.07
N TYR A 167 -0.11 8.25 -13.37
CA TYR A 167 -0.19 6.88 -12.83
C TYR A 167 -0.96 6.82 -11.51
N ALA A 168 -1.83 5.83 -11.43
CA ALA A 168 -2.37 5.28 -10.19
C ALA A 168 -1.65 3.95 -9.84
N HIS A 169 -2.01 3.32 -8.71
CA HIS A 169 -1.18 2.25 -8.12
C HIS A 169 -0.95 1.06 -9.06
N MET A 170 -1.96 0.68 -9.85
CA MET A 170 -1.87 -0.50 -10.71
C MET A 170 -1.19 -0.22 -12.06
N ASP A 171 -1.10 1.04 -12.48
CA ASP A 171 -0.45 1.41 -13.74
C ASP A 171 1.03 0.98 -13.75
N PHE A 172 1.71 0.96 -12.60
CA PHE A 172 3.11 0.52 -12.46
C PHE A 172 3.35 -0.93 -12.84
N ILE A 173 2.33 -1.79 -12.72
CA ILE A 173 2.43 -3.23 -12.99
C ILE A 173 1.75 -3.58 -14.30
N MET A 174 0.57 -3.00 -14.54
CA MET A 174 -0.36 -3.43 -15.59
C MET A 174 -0.61 -2.39 -16.67
N GLY A 175 -0.02 -1.20 -16.55
CA GLY A 175 -0.14 -0.14 -17.53
C GLY A 175 0.43 -0.56 -18.89
N GLY A 176 -0.31 -0.34 -19.97
CA GLY A 176 0.15 -0.69 -21.33
C GLY A 176 1.43 0.05 -21.74
N ASN A 177 1.72 1.18 -21.10
CA ASN A 177 2.95 1.96 -21.27
C ASN A 177 3.98 1.76 -20.12
N ALA A 178 3.74 0.84 -19.18
CA ALA A 178 4.61 0.59 -18.02
C ALA A 178 6.03 0.19 -18.45
N LYS A 179 6.17 -0.52 -19.58
CA LYS A 179 7.48 -0.82 -20.17
C LYS A 179 8.31 0.46 -20.34
N GLN A 180 7.74 1.46 -21.00
CA GLN A 180 8.46 2.70 -21.34
C GLN A 180 8.59 3.62 -20.14
N LYS A 181 7.55 3.71 -19.31
CA LYS A 181 7.47 4.67 -18.20
C LYS A 181 8.20 4.18 -16.95
N VAL A 182 8.23 2.88 -16.67
CA VAL A 182 8.76 2.30 -15.43
C VAL A 182 9.90 1.32 -15.70
N TYR A 183 9.69 0.32 -16.56
CA TYR A 183 10.63 -0.80 -16.68
C TYR A 183 11.93 -0.41 -17.40
N ASP A 184 11.86 0.37 -18.48
CA ASP A 184 13.05 0.82 -19.21
C ASP A 184 13.95 1.72 -18.30
N PRO A 185 13.40 2.70 -17.54
CA PRO A 185 14.15 3.44 -16.52
C PRO A 185 14.71 2.55 -15.38
N LEU A 186 13.93 1.58 -14.89
CA LEU A 186 14.39 0.65 -13.86
C LEU A 186 15.57 -0.22 -14.34
N LEU A 187 15.51 -0.71 -15.57
CA LEU A 187 16.62 -1.46 -16.18
C LEU A 187 17.86 -0.59 -16.38
N ALA A 188 17.68 0.68 -16.78
CA ALA A 188 18.78 1.63 -16.87
C ALA A 188 19.42 1.89 -15.49
N PHE A 189 18.62 1.99 -14.43
CA PHE A 189 19.09 2.10 -13.05
C PHE A 189 19.91 0.88 -12.62
N PHE A 190 19.43 -0.35 -12.88
CA PHE A 190 20.21 -1.56 -12.61
C PHE A 190 21.51 -1.65 -13.41
N GLY A 191 21.58 -1.02 -14.59
CA GLY A 191 22.83 -0.96 -15.37
C GLY A 191 23.91 -0.06 -14.77
N GLN A 192 23.59 0.76 -13.77
CA GLN A 192 24.51 1.73 -13.15
C GLN A 192 25.11 1.26 -11.82
N HIS A 193 24.68 0.11 -11.29
CA HIS A 193 25.04 -0.39 -9.95
C HIS A 193 25.27 -1.90 -9.94
#